data_AF-A0A534ILJ2-F1
#
_entry.id   AF-A0A534ILJ2-F1
#
_cell.length_a   1.000
_cell.length_b   1.000
_cell.length_c   1.000
_cell.angle_alpha   90.00
_cell.angle_beta   90.00
_cell.angle_gamma   90.00
#
_symmetry.space_group_name_H-M   'P 1'
#
loop_
_entity.id
_entity.type
_entity.pdbx_description
1 polymer ?
#
loop_
_entity_poly.entity_id
_entity_poly.type
_entity_poly.pdbx_seq_one_letter_code
_entity_poly.pdbx_strand_id
1 'polypeptide(L)'
;MVAMAKAKADKGADWFDTLDAELQRKTAEILSDVGQQASKRTDLNKTLIEDAWKIWKRFNAMNVHLAMEPSYERWAVFPDTFPDGDWRWREGFNPASVQSVTLTDRTQEQNRIGDALKIAYYDTDRRPRVKISFEYCEGEHYYKYSGWKRIWSIHTLLDSSADRLDVNEVHKVLGDVVKAWYESHLRRNRDLLIKHLKKNYERVETYNQ
;
A
#
# COMPACT_ATOMS: atom_id res chain seq x y z
N MET A 1 -43.97 57.02 -40.01
CA MET A 1 -43.64 56.90 -38.58
C MET A 1 -44.19 55.57 -38.08
N VAL A 2 -43.32 54.61 -37.74
CA VAL A 2 -43.08 54.06 -36.38
C VAL A 2 -44.30 53.25 -35.88
N ALA A 3 -44.25 51.96 -35.54
CA ALA A 3 -43.19 51.20 -34.88
C ALA A 3 -43.25 49.70 -35.25
N MET A 4 -42.08 49.11 -35.51
CA MET A 4 -41.83 47.69 -35.26
C MET A 4 -41.83 47.46 -33.74
N ALA A 5 -42.83 46.77 -33.20
CA ALA A 5 -42.72 46.14 -31.90
C ALA A 5 -41.93 44.84 -32.07
N LYS A 6 -40.60 44.95 -32.00
CA LYS A 6 -39.69 43.81 -31.94
C LYS A 6 -39.94 43.12 -30.59
N ALA A 7 -40.68 42.02 -30.61
CA ALA A 7 -40.83 41.14 -29.45
C ALA A 7 -39.42 40.77 -28.96
N LYS A 8 -39.10 41.24 -27.76
CA LYS A 8 -37.87 40.96 -27.05
C LYS A 8 -37.96 39.48 -26.66
N ALA A 9 -37.44 38.61 -27.51
CA ALA A 9 -37.22 37.22 -27.15
C ALA A 9 -36.27 37.23 -25.96
N ASP A 10 -36.82 36.91 -24.78
CA ASP A 10 -36.05 36.47 -23.64
C ASP A 10 -35.22 35.29 -24.13
N LYS A 11 -33.95 35.54 -24.43
CA LYS A 11 -32.95 34.48 -24.56
C LYS A 11 -32.80 33.94 -23.14
N GLY A 12 -33.63 32.95 -22.81
CA GLY A 12 -33.41 32.07 -21.69
C GLY A 12 -31.95 31.64 -21.73
N ALA A 13 -31.27 31.78 -20.60
CA ALA A 13 -29.88 31.38 -20.44
C ALA A 13 -29.65 30.06 -21.17
N ASP A 14 -28.66 30.03 -22.06
CA ASP A 14 -28.34 28.83 -22.82
C ASP A 14 -28.13 27.71 -21.80
N TRP A 15 -28.93 26.67 -21.87
CA TRP A 15 -28.91 25.58 -20.89
C TRP A 15 -27.49 24.97 -20.80
N PHE A 16 -26.71 25.12 -21.87
CA PHE A 16 -25.31 24.76 -21.93
C PHE A 16 -24.40 25.68 -21.10
N ASP A 17 -24.63 27.00 -21.06
CA ASP A 17 -23.86 27.91 -20.20
C ASP A 17 -24.06 27.58 -18.71
N THR A 18 -25.29 27.15 -18.36
CA THR A 18 -25.60 26.68 -17.00
C THR A 18 -24.89 25.34 -16.72
N LEU A 19 -24.92 24.41 -17.67
CA LEU A 19 -24.22 23.13 -17.57
C LEU A 19 -22.71 23.32 -17.45
N ASP A 20 -22.10 24.18 -18.27
CA ASP A 20 -20.66 24.44 -18.25
C ASP A 20 -20.23 25.04 -16.92
N ALA A 21 -21.00 25.99 -16.37
CA ALA A 21 -20.75 26.53 -15.04
C ALA A 21 -20.83 25.46 -13.94
N GLU A 22 -21.78 24.51 -14.03
CA GLU A 22 -21.87 23.39 -13.09
C GLU A 22 -20.70 22.40 -13.25
N LEU A 23 -20.30 22.10 -14.48
CA LEU A 23 -19.17 21.21 -14.78
C LEU A 23 -17.84 21.83 -14.32
N GLN A 24 -17.64 23.13 -14.51
CA GLN A 24 -16.47 23.85 -14.01
C GLN A 24 -16.42 23.86 -12.48
N ARG A 25 -17.55 24.09 -11.81
CA ARG A 25 -17.64 24.01 -10.34
C ARG A 25 -17.29 22.61 -9.84
N LYS A 26 -17.89 21.57 -10.42
CA LYS A 26 -17.57 20.17 -10.08
C LYS A 26 -16.10 19.84 -10.34
N THR A 27 -15.52 20.35 -11.43
CA THR A 27 -14.11 20.14 -11.75
C THR A 27 -13.21 20.78 -10.70
N ALA A 28 -13.49 22.02 -10.29
CA ALA A 28 -12.72 22.71 -9.25
C ALA A 28 -12.82 22.03 -7.88
N GLU A 29 -14.02 21.58 -7.50
CA GLU A 29 -14.24 20.81 -6.27
C GLU A 29 -13.46 19.49 -6.27
N ILE A 30 -13.53 18.73 -7.38
CA ILE A 30 -12.80 17.47 -7.54
C ILE A 30 -11.29 17.70 -7.51
N LEU A 31 -10.78 18.72 -8.21
CA LEU A 31 -9.34 19.01 -8.21
C LEU A 31 -8.82 19.38 -6.81
N SER A 32 -9.61 20.12 -6.02
CA SER A 32 -9.26 20.45 -4.64
C SER A 32 -9.21 19.21 -3.75
N ASP A 33 -10.23 18.35 -3.82
CA ASP A 33 -10.30 17.10 -3.05
C ASP A 33 -9.16 16.14 -3.43
N VAL A 34 -8.94 15.94 -4.75
CA VAL A 34 -7.82 15.13 -5.26
C VAL A 34 -6.47 15.67 -4.80
N GLY A 35 -6.29 16.99 -4.78
CA GLY A 35 -5.07 17.63 -4.28
C GLY A 35 -4.82 17.34 -2.79
N GLN A 36 -5.86 17.46 -1.95
CA GLN A 36 -5.76 17.15 -0.53
C GLN A 36 -5.48 15.67 -0.26
N GLN A 37 -6.16 14.78 -0.99
CA GLN A 37 -5.93 13.33 -0.90
C GLN A 37 -4.51 12.97 -1.33
N ALA A 38 -4.00 13.57 -2.42
CA ALA A 38 -2.63 13.36 -2.88
C ALA A 38 -1.59 13.81 -1.86
N SER A 39 -1.81 14.93 -1.17
CA SER A 39 -0.92 15.40 -0.10
C SER A 39 -0.89 14.42 1.07
N LYS A 40 -2.06 14.03 1.60
CA LYS A 40 -2.16 13.06 2.71
C LYS A 40 -1.49 11.74 2.36
N ARG A 41 -1.73 11.25 1.15
CA ARG A 41 -1.14 10.03 0.64
C ARG A 41 0.37 10.12 0.48
N THR A 42 0.89 11.29 0.10
CA THR A 42 2.33 11.54 0.03
C THR A 42 2.97 11.34 1.40
N ASP A 43 2.44 12.00 2.42
CA ASP A 43 3.00 11.96 3.77
C ASP A 43 2.93 10.54 4.36
N LEU A 44 1.77 9.89 4.24
CA LEU A 44 1.60 8.51 4.66
C LEU A 44 2.57 7.56 3.95
N ASN A 45 2.69 7.65 2.61
CA ASN A 45 3.60 6.78 1.87
C ASN A 45 5.07 7.02 2.19
N LYS A 46 5.48 8.27 2.47
CA LYS A 46 6.83 8.54 2.97
C LYS A 46 7.08 7.81 4.27
N THR A 47 6.19 7.95 5.26
CA THR A 47 6.31 7.26 6.55
C THR A 47 6.38 5.74 6.37
N LEU A 48 5.48 5.16 5.57
CA LEU A 48 5.43 3.70 5.35
C LEU A 48 6.71 3.17 4.67
N ILE A 49 7.24 3.89 3.68
CA ILE A 49 8.49 3.53 3.00
C ILE A 49 9.67 3.62 3.97
N GLU A 50 9.75 4.69 4.76
CA GLU A 50 10.79 4.88 5.75
C GLU A 50 10.78 3.79 6.83
N ASP A 51 9.59 3.39 7.29
CA ASP A 51 9.45 2.34 8.29
C ASP A 51 9.78 0.96 7.71
N ALA A 52 9.34 0.67 6.48
CA ALA A 52 9.74 -0.54 5.77
C ALA A 52 11.27 -0.59 5.55
N TRP A 53 11.92 0.54 5.26
CA TRP A 53 13.37 0.63 5.16
C TRP A 53 14.07 0.35 6.50
N LYS A 54 13.57 0.89 7.62
CA LYS A 54 14.11 0.59 8.95
C LYS A 54 14.00 -0.90 9.29
N ILE A 55 12.86 -1.53 8.97
CA ILE A 55 12.66 -2.98 9.14
C ILE A 55 13.66 -3.74 8.26
N TRP A 56 13.77 -3.37 6.98
CA TRP A 56 14.70 -3.97 6.04
C TRP A 56 16.14 -3.94 6.57
N LYS A 57 16.62 -2.77 7.04
CA LYS A 57 17.97 -2.63 7.60
C LYS A 57 18.17 -3.53 8.82
N ARG A 58 17.16 -3.62 9.70
CA ARG A 58 17.24 -4.45 10.90
C ARG A 58 17.35 -5.95 10.58
N PHE A 59 16.66 -6.41 9.54
CA PHE A 59 16.75 -7.79 9.06
C PHE A 59 18.08 -8.03 8.33
N ASN A 60 18.52 -7.07 7.51
CA ASN A 60 19.81 -7.15 6.81
C ASN A 60 20.98 -7.30 7.79
N ALA A 61 20.96 -6.56 8.91
CA ALA A 61 21.98 -6.64 9.96
C ALA A 61 22.10 -8.03 10.64
N MET A 62 21.09 -8.90 10.51
CA MET A 62 21.14 -10.29 10.97
C MET A 62 21.26 -11.30 9.82
N ASN A 63 21.73 -10.83 8.65
CA ASN A 63 21.90 -11.62 7.43
C ASN A 63 20.60 -12.23 6.89
N VAL A 64 19.46 -11.55 7.10
CA VAL A 64 18.19 -11.89 6.46
C VAL A 64 17.95 -10.92 5.31
N HIS A 65 17.89 -11.47 4.09
CA HIS A 65 17.72 -10.67 2.89
C HIS A 65 16.24 -10.57 2.53
N LEU A 66 15.68 -9.38 2.75
CA LEU A 66 14.34 -9.04 2.29
C LEU A 66 14.42 -8.34 0.94
N ALA A 67 13.47 -8.63 0.04
CA ALA A 67 13.20 -7.82 -1.13
C ALA A 67 12.15 -6.76 -0.76
N MET A 68 12.43 -5.49 -1.06
CA MET A 68 11.51 -4.39 -0.79
C MET A 68 10.90 -3.88 -2.11
N GLU A 69 9.59 -3.67 -2.12
CA GLU A 69 8.88 -2.98 -3.19
C GLU A 69 8.10 -1.78 -2.62
N PRO A 70 8.18 -0.56 -3.19
CA PRO A 70 9.07 -0.20 -4.29
C PRO A 70 10.54 -0.33 -3.89
N SER A 71 11.37 -0.84 -4.82
CA SER A 71 12.82 -0.95 -4.61
C SER A 71 13.42 0.37 -4.14
N TYR A 72 14.35 0.31 -3.18
CA TYR A 72 15.07 1.48 -2.64
C TYR A 72 15.81 2.27 -3.72
N GLU A 73 16.18 1.65 -4.84
CA GLU A 73 16.77 2.33 -5.98
C GLU A 73 15.80 3.32 -6.66
N ARG A 74 14.49 3.14 -6.49
CA ARG A 74 13.47 4.01 -7.10
C ARG A 74 13.24 5.30 -6.31
N TRP A 75 13.39 5.24 -4.99
CA TRP A 75 12.99 6.35 -4.10
C TRP A 75 14.14 6.96 -3.30
N ALA A 76 15.25 6.25 -3.12
CA ALA A 76 16.41 6.75 -2.37
C ALA A 76 17.60 7.09 -3.28
N VAL A 77 18.44 7.98 -2.74
CA VAL A 77 19.82 8.23 -3.18
C VAL A 77 20.71 8.09 -1.96
N PHE A 78 21.72 7.22 -2.06
CA PHE A 78 22.72 6.97 -1.03
C PHE A 78 24.04 7.63 -1.44
N PRO A 79 24.39 8.82 -0.91
CA PRO A 79 25.59 9.55 -1.32
C PRO A 79 26.90 8.84 -0.94
N ASP A 80 26.99 8.27 0.27
CA ASP A 80 28.27 7.82 0.83
C ASP A 80 28.32 6.32 1.10
N THR A 81 27.37 5.79 1.89
CA THR A 81 27.43 4.40 2.37
C THR A 81 26.06 3.74 2.32
N PHE A 82 26.01 2.55 1.72
CA PHE A 82 24.82 1.70 1.69
C PHE A 82 25.05 0.45 2.55
N PRO A 83 24.05 0.00 3.35
CA PRO A 83 22.76 0.63 3.64
C PRO A 83 22.78 1.55 4.88
N ASP A 84 23.92 1.65 5.57
CA ASP A 84 24.02 2.24 6.91
C ASP A 84 24.25 3.77 6.93
N GLY A 85 24.62 4.36 5.80
CA GLY A 85 24.81 5.81 5.68
C GLY A 85 23.51 6.59 5.56
N ASP A 86 23.65 7.91 5.53
CA ASP A 86 22.54 8.80 5.25
C ASP A 86 22.01 8.57 3.83
N TRP A 87 20.72 8.83 3.65
CA TRP A 87 20.07 8.78 2.35
C TRP A 87 19.13 9.97 2.20
N ARG A 88 18.85 10.35 0.95
CA ARG A 88 17.86 11.37 0.63
C ARG A 88 16.85 10.84 -0.37
N TRP A 89 15.64 11.40 -0.34
CA TRP A 89 14.63 11.16 -1.36
C TRP A 89 15.18 11.51 -2.74
N ARG A 90 14.95 10.63 -3.71
CA ARG A 90 15.30 10.87 -5.11
C ARG A 90 14.43 11.99 -5.68
N GLU A 91 15.07 12.92 -6.36
CA GLU A 91 14.37 14.01 -7.04
C GLU A 91 13.40 13.45 -8.10
N GLY A 92 12.18 13.99 -8.13
CA GLY A 92 11.12 13.53 -9.04
C GLY A 92 10.40 12.25 -8.61
N PHE A 93 10.80 11.60 -7.51
CA PHE A 93 10.01 10.49 -6.96
C PHE A 93 8.66 11.04 -6.45
N ASN A 94 7.57 10.36 -6.82
CA ASN A 94 6.21 10.72 -6.42
C ASN A 94 5.69 9.69 -5.40
N PRO A 95 5.73 9.97 -4.08
CA PRO A 95 5.22 9.04 -3.09
C PRO A 95 3.71 8.81 -3.20
N ALA A 96 2.92 9.78 -3.66
CA ALA A 96 1.47 9.63 -3.79
C ALA A 96 1.06 8.54 -4.78
N SER A 97 1.90 8.22 -5.77
CA SER A 97 1.59 7.18 -6.77
C SER A 97 1.83 5.76 -6.27
N VAL A 98 2.47 5.60 -5.10
CA VAL A 98 2.77 4.29 -4.54
C VAL A 98 1.47 3.62 -4.07
N GLN A 99 1.15 2.48 -4.70
CA GLN A 99 -0.03 1.66 -4.42
C GLN A 99 0.22 0.57 -3.39
N SER A 100 1.48 0.21 -3.15
CA SER A 100 1.83 -0.79 -2.15
C SER A 100 3.27 -0.65 -1.69
N VAL A 101 3.51 -0.98 -0.43
CA VAL A 101 4.84 -1.22 0.15
C VAL A 101 4.89 -2.69 0.59
N THR A 102 5.91 -3.42 0.18
CA THR A 102 6.06 -4.86 0.46
C THR A 102 7.48 -5.17 0.92
N LEU A 103 7.61 -6.05 1.91
CA LEU A 103 8.85 -6.71 2.31
C LEU A 103 8.67 -8.21 2.14
N THR A 104 9.38 -8.82 1.20
CA THR A 104 9.33 -10.25 0.90
C THR A 104 10.61 -10.95 1.35
N ASP A 105 10.48 -12.00 2.15
CA ASP A 105 11.56 -12.85 2.59
C ASP A 105 12.13 -13.69 1.44
N ARG A 106 13.46 -13.73 1.36
CA ARG A 106 14.21 -14.54 0.38
C ARG A 106 15.06 -15.63 1.03
N THR A 107 14.95 -15.83 2.34
CA THR A 107 15.72 -16.85 3.08
C THR A 107 15.27 -18.26 2.70
N GLN A 108 16.10 -18.93 1.90
CA GLN A 108 15.83 -20.28 1.39
C GLN A 108 16.09 -21.35 2.45
N GLU A 109 17.16 -21.23 3.24
CA GLU A 109 17.57 -22.27 4.19
C GLU A 109 16.58 -22.48 5.33
N GLN A 110 15.63 -21.57 5.52
CA GLN A 110 14.56 -21.67 6.51
C GLN A 110 13.16 -21.89 5.88
N ASN A 111 13.07 -22.16 4.57
CA ASN A 111 11.82 -22.31 3.83
C ASN A 111 10.87 -21.10 3.98
N ARG A 112 11.41 -19.88 3.90
CA ARG A 112 10.64 -18.63 4.06
C ARG A 112 10.44 -17.89 2.75
N ILE A 113 10.92 -18.42 1.62
CA ILE A 113 10.79 -17.76 0.33
C ILE A 113 9.33 -17.39 0.09
N GLY A 114 9.09 -16.09 -0.03
CA GLY A 114 7.77 -15.54 -0.30
C GLY A 114 6.97 -15.13 0.94
N ASP A 115 7.41 -15.43 2.15
CA ASP A 115 6.83 -14.83 3.36
C ASP A 115 6.90 -13.31 3.22
N ALA A 116 5.77 -12.61 3.27
CA ALA A 116 5.73 -11.20 2.91
C ALA A 116 4.81 -10.38 3.79
N LEU A 117 5.32 -9.24 4.25
CA LEU A 117 4.54 -8.17 4.83
C LEU A 117 4.15 -7.19 3.71
N LYS A 118 2.85 -6.95 3.53
CA LYS A 118 2.30 -6.07 2.50
C LYS A 118 1.43 -4.99 3.11
N ILE A 119 1.62 -3.77 2.64
CA ILE A 119 0.74 -2.62 2.90
C ILE A 119 0.25 -2.16 1.54
N ALA A 120 -1.03 -2.36 1.25
CA ALA A 120 -1.59 -2.12 -0.08
C ALA A 120 -2.84 -1.25 0.00
N TYR A 121 -2.93 -0.30 -0.93
CA TYR A 121 -4.16 0.44 -1.18
C TYR A 121 -5.08 -0.41 -2.05
N TYR A 122 -6.37 -0.35 -1.77
CA TYR A 122 -7.40 -0.94 -2.61
C TYR A 122 -8.68 -0.11 -2.50
N ASP A 123 -9.48 -0.12 -3.56
CA ASP A 123 -10.73 0.65 -3.60
C ASP A 123 -11.91 -0.25 -3.24
N THR A 124 -12.80 0.25 -2.40
CA THR A 124 -14.12 -0.34 -2.14
C THR A 124 -15.15 0.77 -2.19
N ASP A 125 -16.18 0.62 -3.02
CA ASP A 125 -17.24 1.63 -3.19
C ASP A 125 -16.72 3.05 -3.48
N ARG A 126 -15.65 3.14 -4.29
CA ARG A 126 -14.93 4.39 -4.63
C ARG A 126 -14.29 5.11 -3.43
N ARG A 127 -14.06 4.41 -2.31
CA ARG A 127 -13.30 4.91 -1.18
C ARG A 127 -11.97 4.16 -1.06
N PRO A 128 -10.84 4.88 -1.02
CA PRO A 128 -9.55 4.24 -0.86
C PRO A 128 -9.43 3.65 0.55
N ARG A 129 -9.05 2.38 0.61
CA ARG A 129 -8.75 1.66 1.84
C ARG A 129 -7.29 1.21 1.84
N VAL A 130 -6.74 1.02 3.03
CA VAL A 130 -5.40 0.48 3.25
C VAL A 130 -5.54 -0.84 3.98
N LYS A 131 -4.94 -1.89 3.41
CA LYS A 131 -4.82 -3.21 4.01
C LYS A 131 -3.38 -3.49 4.34
N ILE A 132 -3.13 -3.88 5.57
CA ILE A 132 -1.87 -4.48 6.00
C ILE A 132 -2.10 -5.97 6.13
N SER A 133 -1.30 -6.77 5.44
CA SER A 133 -1.40 -8.22 5.48
C SER A 133 -0.03 -8.88 5.61
N PHE A 134 0.00 -10.04 6.25
CA PHE A 134 1.14 -10.95 6.17
C PHE A 134 0.73 -12.19 5.39
N GLU A 135 1.48 -12.53 4.36
CA GLU A 135 1.25 -13.73 3.57
C GLU A 135 2.42 -14.69 3.64
N TYR A 136 2.14 -15.99 3.54
CA TYR A 136 3.15 -17.02 3.52
C TYR A 136 2.69 -18.24 2.74
N CYS A 137 3.64 -18.95 2.12
CA CYS A 137 3.35 -20.17 1.38
C CYS A 137 3.21 -21.37 2.34
N GLU A 138 2.11 -22.11 2.22
CA GLU A 138 1.87 -23.35 2.98
C GLU A 138 2.42 -24.60 2.27
N GLY A 139 2.83 -24.46 1.01
CA GLY A 139 3.38 -25.52 0.19
C GLY A 139 2.59 -25.75 -1.09
N GLU A 140 2.93 -26.83 -1.79
CA GLU A 140 2.31 -27.21 -3.05
C GLU A 140 1.32 -28.35 -2.83
N HIS A 141 0.09 -28.17 -3.31
CA HIS A 141 -0.95 -29.20 -3.32
C HIS A 141 -1.29 -29.60 -4.74
N TYR A 142 -1.40 -30.89 -4.99
CA TYR A 142 -1.81 -31.41 -6.30
C TYR A 142 -3.33 -31.49 -6.39
N TYR A 143 -3.90 -30.80 -7.39
CA TYR A 143 -5.31 -30.87 -7.74
C TYR A 143 -5.48 -31.61 -9.07
N LYS A 144 -6.32 -32.65 -9.08
CA LYS A 144 -6.52 -33.57 -10.21
C LYS A 144 -6.72 -32.89 -11.58
N TYR A 145 -7.38 -31.74 -11.61
CA TYR A 145 -7.70 -31.00 -12.84
C TYR A 145 -6.93 -29.68 -13.00
N SER A 146 -6.08 -29.32 -12.05
CA SER A 146 -5.38 -28.03 -12.05
C SER A 146 -3.87 -28.14 -11.81
N GLY A 147 -3.36 -29.35 -11.61
CA GLY A 147 -1.95 -29.62 -11.36
C GLY A 147 -1.49 -29.19 -9.97
N TRP A 148 -0.18 -29.00 -9.82
CA TRP A 148 0.42 -28.47 -8.60
C TRP A 148 0.05 -26.99 -8.42
N LYS A 149 -0.48 -26.65 -7.26
CA LYS A 149 -0.83 -25.28 -6.87
C LYS A 149 -0.14 -24.91 -5.58
N ARG A 150 0.44 -23.72 -5.53
CA ARG A 150 0.94 -23.14 -4.27
C ARG A 150 -0.23 -22.56 -3.49
N ILE A 151 -0.38 -23.03 -2.25
CA ILE A 151 -1.36 -22.50 -1.32
C ILE A 151 -0.73 -21.37 -0.53
N TRP A 152 -1.40 -20.23 -0.53
CA TRP A 152 -1.00 -19.06 0.23
C TRP A 152 -1.98 -18.83 1.36
N SER A 153 -1.43 -18.57 2.55
CA SER A 153 -2.20 -18.05 3.67
C SER A 153 -1.97 -16.55 3.76
N ILE A 154 -3.05 -15.79 3.82
CA ILE A 154 -3.01 -14.34 3.98
C ILE A 154 -3.70 -14.00 5.29
N HIS A 155 -2.97 -13.34 6.18
CA HIS A 155 -3.50 -12.82 7.44
C HIS A 155 -3.72 -11.31 7.31
N THR A 156 -4.93 -10.84 7.57
CA THR A 156 -5.25 -9.41 7.61
C THR A 156 -4.84 -8.85 8.97
N LEU A 157 -3.82 -8.00 8.98
CA LEU A 157 -3.27 -7.42 10.19
C LEU A 157 -3.99 -6.12 10.58
N LEU A 158 -4.37 -5.34 9.56
CA LEU A 158 -5.13 -4.10 9.70
C LEU A 158 -5.90 -3.85 8.39
N ASP A 159 -7.13 -3.38 8.49
CA ASP A 159 -7.91 -2.92 7.35
C ASP A 159 -8.68 -1.66 7.73
N SER A 160 -8.32 -0.52 7.15
CA SER A 160 -8.93 0.76 7.48
C SER A 160 -9.12 1.65 6.25
N SER A 161 -9.99 2.66 6.39
CA SER A 161 -10.15 3.72 5.39
C SER A 161 -8.85 4.52 5.31
N ALA A 162 -8.37 4.84 4.11
CA ALA A 162 -7.13 5.62 3.95
C ALA A 162 -7.22 6.98 4.65
N ASP A 163 -8.41 7.60 4.63
CA ASP A 163 -8.68 8.89 5.28
C ASP A 163 -8.66 8.86 6.82
N ARG A 164 -8.77 7.67 7.42
CA ARG A 164 -8.87 7.48 8.88
C ARG A 164 -7.75 6.60 9.42
N LEU A 165 -6.72 6.33 8.62
CA LEU A 165 -5.63 5.47 9.03
C LEU A 165 -4.81 6.18 10.10
N ASP A 166 -4.80 5.63 11.32
CA ASP A 166 -3.93 6.09 12.39
C ASP A 166 -2.55 5.42 12.26
N VAL A 167 -1.51 6.23 12.10
CA VAL A 167 -0.12 5.76 12.02
C VAL A 167 0.30 5.00 13.27
N ASN A 168 -0.24 5.34 14.45
CA ASN A 168 0.06 4.61 15.68
C ASN A 168 -0.48 3.18 15.65
N GLU A 169 -1.68 2.97 15.09
CA GLU A 169 -2.23 1.63 14.90
C GLU A 169 -1.40 0.82 13.91
N VAL A 170 -0.97 1.46 12.81
CA VAL A 170 -0.03 0.87 11.86
C VAL A 170 1.24 0.41 12.57
N HIS A 171 1.89 1.30 13.34
CA HIS A 171 3.12 0.98 14.08
C HIS A 171 2.93 -0.12 15.11
N LYS A 172 1.78 -0.15 15.80
CA LYS A 172 1.46 -1.20 16.76
C LYS A 172 1.40 -2.57 16.08
N VAL A 173 0.66 -2.66 14.96
CA VAL A 173 0.49 -3.90 14.21
C VAL A 173 1.80 -4.34 13.54
N LEU A 174 2.53 -3.41 12.93
CA LEU A 174 3.86 -3.67 12.38
C LEU A 174 4.82 -4.16 13.46
N GLY A 175 4.86 -3.47 14.60
CA GLY A 175 5.74 -3.82 15.71
C GLY A 175 5.47 -5.21 16.27
N ASP A 176 4.20 -5.63 16.37
CA ASP A 176 3.83 -6.97 16.83
C ASP A 176 4.33 -8.06 15.87
N VAL A 177 3.99 -7.95 14.58
CA VAL A 177 4.36 -8.96 13.57
C VAL A 177 5.86 -8.97 13.29
N VAL A 178 6.50 -7.82 13.19
CA VAL A 178 7.95 -7.71 12.93
C VAL A 178 8.75 -8.32 14.07
N LYS A 179 8.34 -8.16 15.33
CA LYS A 179 9.00 -8.81 16.48
C LYS A 179 8.89 -10.33 16.39
N ALA A 180 7.68 -10.86 16.12
CA ALA A 180 7.48 -12.29 15.97
C ALA A 180 8.28 -12.86 14.78
N TRP A 181 8.32 -12.14 13.65
CA TRP A 181 9.08 -12.54 12.47
C TRP A 181 10.59 -12.54 12.74
N TYR A 182 11.11 -11.49 13.37
CA TYR A 182 12.51 -11.36 13.75
C TYR A 182 12.95 -12.45 14.73
N GLU A 183 12.16 -12.70 15.79
CA GLU A 183 12.40 -13.80 16.73
C GLU A 183 12.40 -15.16 16.03
N SER A 184 11.46 -15.37 15.11
CA SER A 184 11.36 -16.63 14.35
C SER A 184 12.64 -16.90 13.55
N HIS A 185 13.27 -15.87 12.98
CA HIS A 185 14.54 -16.02 12.25
C HIS A 185 15.70 -16.33 13.19
N LEU A 186 15.83 -15.60 14.30
CA LEU A 186 16.89 -15.85 15.28
C LEU A 186 16.86 -17.27 15.84
N ARG A 187 15.65 -17.80 16.07
CA ARG A 187 15.45 -19.17 16.55
C ARG A 187 15.44 -20.22 15.45
N ARG A 188 15.57 -19.81 14.18
CA ARG A 188 15.43 -20.66 12.98
C ARG A 188 14.16 -21.51 13.01
N ASN A 189 13.07 -20.94 13.51
CA ASN A 189 11.80 -21.62 13.70
C ASN A 189 10.66 -20.78 13.12
N ARG A 190 10.30 -21.06 11.87
CA ARG A 190 9.23 -20.37 11.13
C ARG A 190 7.86 -20.54 11.79
N ASP A 191 7.62 -21.65 12.49
CA ASP A 191 6.33 -21.93 13.12
C ASP A 191 5.96 -20.92 14.21
N LEU A 192 6.95 -20.24 14.82
CA LEU A 192 6.68 -19.20 15.81
C LEU A 192 5.89 -18.04 15.19
N LEU A 193 6.31 -17.59 14.01
CA LEU A 193 5.59 -16.56 13.25
C LEU A 193 4.21 -17.07 12.81
N ILE A 194 4.15 -18.28 12.25
CA ILE A 194 2.88 -18.84 11.76
C ILE A 194 1.86 -19.01 12.89
N LYS A 195 2.28 -19.53 14.05
CA LYS A 195 1.41 -19.66 15.23
C LYS A 195 0.95 -18.30 15.74
N HIS A 196 1.84 -17.31 15.76
CA HIS A 196 1.49 -15.93 16.10
C HIS A 196 0.43 -15.36 15.15
N LEU A 197 0.60 -15.54 13.85
CA LEU A 197 -0.35 -15.06 12.83
C LEU A 197 -1.72 -15.72 12.98
N LYS A 198 -1.77 -17.05 13.08
CA LYS A 198 -3.01 -17.83 13.24
C LYS A 198 -3.77 -17.51 14.53
N LYS A 199 -3.07 -17.15 15.60
CA LYS A 199 -3.69 -16.85 16.89
C LYS A 199 -4.29 -15.44 16.95
N ASN A 200 -3.64 -14.46 16.32
CA ASN A 200 -3.92 -13.05 16.55
C ASN A 200 -4.63 -12.34 15.39
N TYR A 201 -4.66 -12.94 14.19
CA TYR A 201 -5.15 -12.28 12.99
C TYR A 201 -6.08 -13.15 12.15
N GLU A 202 -7.08 -12.52 11.53
CA GLU A 202 -8.01 -13.17 10.60
C GLU A 202 -7.25 -13.74 9.40
N ARG A 203 -7.58 -14.98 9.02
CA ARG A 203 -6.96 -15.71 7.91
C ARG A 203 -7.93 -15.81 6.74
N VAL A 204 -7.42 -15.48 5.56
CA VAL A 204 -8.03 -15.81 4.27
C VAL A 204 -7.07 -16.74 3.54
N GLU A 205 -7.56 -17.88 3.09
CA GLU A 205 -6.80 -18.78 2.23
C GLU A 205 -6.99 -18.41 0.76
N THR A 206 -5.90 -18.36 0.00
CA THR A 206 -5.94 -18.07 -1.43
C THR A 206 -5.08 -19.05 -2.22
N TYR A 207 -5.45 -19.28 -3.48
CA TYR A 207 -4.73 -20.15 -4.40
C TYR A 207 -4.22 -19.31 -5.57
N ASN A 208 -2.94 -19.42 -5.89
CA ASN A 208 -2.40 -18.83 -7.12
C ASN A 208 -2.45 -19.84 -8.27
N GLN A 209 -2.73 -19.34 -9.48
CA GLN A 209 -2.79 -20.14 -10.70
C GLN A 209 -1.41 -20.52 -11.21
#